data_AF-A0A1H0VLL9-F1
#
_entry.id   AF-A0A1H0VLL9-F1
#
_cell.length_a   1.000
_cell.length_b   1.000
_cell.length_c   1.000
_cell.angle_alpha   90.00
_cell.angle_beta   90.00
_cell.angle_gamma   90.00
#
_symmetry.space_group_name_H-M   'P 1'
#
loop_
_entity.id
_entity.type
_entity.pdbx_description
1 polymer ?
#
loop_
_entity_poly.entity_id
_entity_poly.type
_entity_poly.pdbx_seq_one_letter_code
_entity_poly.pdbx_strand_id
1 'polypeptide(L)'
;MLSTALSRLTDIPRTHGSPMREPIGGEGRSVHEWTPGQLVQLTVNRYTERVMSESGMTGGFISDGSVLHEWAYAKVKLVAGSYPGTAMPLRGRYRSDEVRALESVVDDLGLLMKRHAERSYDAFLHVPVEFDMTGDGQPINENFRLISDDILLPELESTGIPVYTVGGDIRERLEQCQKALGIDAVNEIEEVVRQVGER
;
A
#
# COMPACT_ATOMS: atom_id res chain seq x y z
N MET A 1 9.91 -5.78 2.27
CA MET A 1 10.84 -6.94 2.29
C MET A 1 10.50 -7.93 1.18
N LEU A 2 9.23 -8.38 1.07
CA LEU A 2 8.78 -9.27 -0.01
C LEU A 2 9.04 -8.74 -1.44
N SER A 3 8.69 -7.49 -1.74
CA SER A 3 8.92 -6.90 -3.07
C SER A 3 10.40 -6.92 -3.49
N THR A 4 11.31 -6.64 -2.55
CA THR A 4 12.77 -6.73 -2.78
C THR A 4 13.20 -8.17 -3.04
N ALA A 5 12.68 -9.11 -2.26
CA ALA A 5 13.00 -10.53 -2.41
C ALA A 5 12.49 -11.08 -3.74
N LEU A 6 11.26 -10.76 -4.15
CA LEU A 6 10.71 -11.17 -5.45
C LEU A 6 11.50 -10.60 -6.63
N SER A 7 11.92 -9.33 -6.54
CA SER A 7 12.75 -8.73 -7.57
C SER A 7 14.08 -9.46 -7.72
N ARG A 8 14.72 -9.86 -6.61
CA ARG A 8 15.92 -10.70 -6.66
C ARG A 8 15.64 -12.12 -7.16
N LEU A 9 14.49 -12.69 -6.81
CA LEU A 9 14.12 -14.04 -7.23
C LEU A 9 13.89 -14.14 -8.75
N THR A 10 13.42 -13.07 -9.37
CA THR A 10 12.89 -13.07 -10.75
C THR A 10 13.67 -12.19 -11.73
N ASP A 11 14.57 -11.34 -11.23
CA ASP A 11 15.22 -10.24 -11.98
C ASP A 11 14.25 -9.17 -12.52
N ILE A 12 12.96 -9.23 -12.13
CA ILE A 12 12.00 -8.18 -12.48
C ILE A 12 12.32 -6.92 -11.66
N PRO A 13 12.45 -5.74 -12.30
CA PRO A 13 12.76 -4.50 -11.59
C PRO A 13 11.74 -4.16 -10.50
N ARG A 14 12.23 -3.80 -9.32
CA ARG A 14 11.37 -3.27 -8.25
C ARG A 14 11.16 -1.78 -8.42
N THR A 15 9.92 -1.33 -8.25
CA THR A 15 9.55 0.07 -8.02
C THR A 15 8.83 0.23 -6.69
N HIS A 16 8.76 1.47 -6.18
CA HIS A 16 8.01 1.81 -4.99
C HIS A 16 7.60 3.29 -5.02
N GLY A 17 6.51 3.62 -4.33
CA GLY A 17 6.22 5.01 -4.01
C GLY A 17 7.35 5.60 -3.17
N SER A 18 7.55 6.92 -3.23
CA SER A 18 8.47 7.58 -2.31
C SER A 18 8.11 7.23 -0.85
N PRO A 19 9.08 7.21 0.08
CA PRO A 19 8.77 7.11 1.51
C PRO A 19 7.70 8.14 1.90
N MET A 20 6.87 7.86 2.91
CA MET A 20 5.88 8.83 3.37
C MET A 20 6.57 10.16 3.65
N ARG A 21 6.21 11.19 2.88
CA ARG A 21 6.75 12.54 3.01
C ARG A 21 5.72 13.43 3.67
N GLU A 22 6.21 14.47 4.30
CA GLU A 22 5.37 15.56 4.77
C GLU A 22 4.68 16.22 3.57
N PRO A 23 3.40 16.61 3.70
CA PRO A 23 2.74 17.39 2.66
C PRO A 23 3.49 18.72 2.48
N ILE A 24 3.44 19.30 1.28
CA ILE A 24 4.12 20.58 1.03
C ILE A 24 3.46 21.66 1.90
N GLY A 25 4.28 22.44 2.62
CA GLY A 25 3.85 23.39 3.65
C GLY A 25 3.53 22.73 5.00
N GLY A 26 3.71 21.40 5.12
CA GLY A 26 3.58 20.59 6.33
C GLY A 26 4.91 20.15 6.93
N GLU A 27 6.02 20.67 6.42
CA GLU A 27 7.35 20.19 6.75
C GLU A 27 7.71 20.47 8.22
N GLY A 28 8.35 19.49 8.87
CA GLY A 28 8.70 19.49 10.29
C GLY A 28 7.53 19.35 11.26
N ARG A 29 6.28 19.22 10.77
CA ARG A 29 5.09 19.05 11.62
C ARG A 29 4.76 17.58 11.82
N SER A 30 4.15 17.27 12.96
CA SER A 30 3.67 15.92 13.22
C SER A 30 2.62 15.51 12.18
N VAL A 31 2.61 14.24 11.79
CA VAL A 31 1.56 13.63 10.95
C VAL A 31 0.14 13.83 11.52
N HIS A 32 0.03 14.12 12.82
CA HIS A 32 -1.22 14.41 13.51
C HIS A 32 -1.70 15.86 13.35
N GLU A 33 -0.84 16.76 12.85
CA GLU A 33 -1.09 18.20 12.72
C GLU A 33 -1.37 18.64 11.28
N TRP A 34 -1.35 17.70 10.33
CA TRP A 34 -1.68 18.00 8.94
C TRP A 34 -3.18 18.22 8.79
N THR A 35 -3.53 19.25 8.01
CA THR A 35 -4.95 19.52 7.73
C THR A 35 -5.53 18.47 6.78
N PRO A 36 -6.85 18.28 6.76
CA PRO A 36 -7.51 17.41 5.78
C PRO A 36 -7.15 17.74 4.32
N GLY A 37 -7.03 19.04 3.98
CA GLY A 37 -6.60 19.46 2.64
C GLY A 37 -5.15 19.08 2.31
N GLN A 38 -4.25 19.17 3.29
CA GLN A 38 -2.86 18.72 3.12
C GLN A 38 -2.75 17.21 2.94
N LEU A 39 -3.65 16.44 3.58
CA LEU A 39 -3.74 15.02 3.35
C LEU A 39 -4.18 14.69 1.92
N VAL A 40 -5.22 15.36 1.40
CA VAL A 40 -5.64 15.18 0.00
C VAL A 40 -4.52 15.55 -0.98
N GLN A 41 -3.82 16.65 -0.72
CA GLN A 41 -2.65 17.05 -1.50
C GLN A 41 -1.56 15.96 -1.48
N LEU A 42 -1.24 15.42 -0.30
CA LEU A 42 -0.26 14.35 -0.15
C LEU A 42 -0.64 13.13 -0.98
N THR A 43 -1.92 12.74 -0.95
CA THR A 43 -2.46 11.63 -1.76
C THR A 43 -2.23 11.86 -3.25
N VAL A 44 -2.53 13.06 -3.77
CA VAL A 44 -2.30 13.40 -5.18
C VAL A 44 -0.81 13.37 -5.52
N ASN A 45 0.05 13.92 -4.66
CA ASN A 45 1.50 13.94 -4.90
C ASN A 45 2.07 12.51 -4.95
N ARG A 46 1.71 11.68 -3.97
CA ARG A 46 2.19 10.29 -3.87
C ARG A 46 1.69 9.42 -5.03
N TYR A 47 0.43 9.59 -5.42
CA TYR A 47 -0.11 8.95 -6.62
C TYR A 47 0.71 9.34 -7.86
N THR A 48 0.96 10.64 -8.05
CA THR A 48 1.70 11.15 -9.21
C THR A 48 3.12 10.58 -9.27
N GLU A 49 3.85 10.60 -8.16
CA GLU A 49 5.21 10.04 -8.09
C GLU A 49 5.23 8.54 -8.42
N ARG A 50 4.25 7.78 -7.91
CA ARG A 50 4.14 6.34 -8.19
C ARG A 50 3.82 6.07 -9.65
N VAL A 51 2.85 6.77 -10.24
CA VAL A 51 2.51 6.64 -11.67
C VAL A 51 3.71 6.95 -12.54
N MET A 52 4.47 8.01 -12.25
CA MET A 52 5.67 8.36 -13.00
C MET A 52 6.76 7.28 -12.89
N SER A 53 6.92 6.69 -11.71
CA SER A 53 7.90 5.61 -11.51
C SER A 53 7.50 4.33 -12.22
N GLU A 54 6.23 3.92 -12.12
CA GLU A 54 5.70 2.72 -12.77
C GLU A 54 5.69 2.86 -14.30
N SER A 55 5.31 4.03 -14.83
CA SER A 55 5.29 4.30 -16.27
C SER A 55 6.68 4.31 -16.91
N GLY A 56 7.75 4.48 -16.11
CA GLY A 56 9.13 4.38 -16.58
C GLY A 56 9.62 2.95 -16.80
N MET A 57 8.88 1.93 -16.34
CA MET A 57 9.28 0.53 -16.39
C MET A 57 8.69 -0.18 -17.61
N THR A 58 9.44 -0.23 -18.72
CA THR A 58 8.95 -0.78 -20.00
C THR A 58 9.01 -2.30 -20.10
N GLY A 59 9.76 -2.98 -19.21
CA GLY A 59 9.95 -4.43 -19.21
C GLY A 59 9.15 -5.18 -18.14
N GLY A 60 8.16 -4.53 -17.52
CA GLY A 60 7.47 -5.03 -16.33
C GLY A 60 8.14 -4.58 -15.03
N PHE A 61 7.43 -4.74 -13.91
CA PHE A 61 7.91 -4.31 -12.61
C PHE A 61 7.23 -5.06 -11.45
N ILE A 62 7.87 -5.03 -10.28
CA ILE A 62 7.27 -5.38 -9.00
C ILE A 62 7.09 -4.09 -8.20
N SER A 63 5.84 -3.72 -7.90
CA SER A 63 5.54 -2.52 -7.11
C SER A 63 5.47 -2.86 -5.62
N ASP A 64 6.21 -2.13 -4.78
CA ASP A 64 6.07 -2.23 -3.32
C ASP A 64 4.84 -1.44 -2.85
N GLY A 65 3.75 -2.14 -2.62
CA GLY A 65 2.41 -1.55 -2.52
C GLY A 65 1.86 -1.14 -3.88
N SER A 66 0.64 -0.62 -3.92
CA SER A 66 -0.08 -0.22 -5.13
C SER A 66 -0.52 1.23 -5.07
N VAL A 67 -0.90 1.82 -6.21
CA VAL A 67 -1.54 3.15 -6.23
C VAL A 67 -2.80 3.24 -5.36
N LEU A 68 -3.52 2.12 -5.17
CA LEU A 68 -4.70 2.04 -4.32
C LEU A 68 -4.39 2.17 -2.81
N HIS A 69 -3.14 1.95 -2.40
CA HIS A 69 -2.73 2.22 -1.02
C HIS A 69 -2.80 3.72 -0.70
N GLU A 70 -2.58 4.60 -1.68
CA GLU A 70 -2.64 6.04 -1.47
C GLU A 70 -4.08 6.51 -1.18
N TRP A 71 -5.06 5.92 -1.87
CA TRP A 71 -6.48 6.09 -1.57
C TRP A 71 -6.84 5.54 -0.19
N ALA A 72 -6.47 4.29 0.11
CA ALA A 72 -6.80 3.65 1.38
C ALA A 72 -6.23 4.45 2.57
N TYR A 73 -4.97 4.86 2.49
CA TYR A 73 -4.32 5.68 3.52
C TYR A 73 -5.09 6.98 3.75
N ALA A 74 -5.43 7.72 2.68
CA ALA A 74 -6.16 8.97 2.77
C ALA A 74 -7.53 8.78 3.43
N LYS A 75 -8.26 7.76 3.00
CA LYS A 75 -9.61 7.46 3.48
C LYS A 75 -9.63 7.12 4.97
N VAL A 76 -8.73 6.23 5.42
CA VAL A 76 -8.63 5.89 6.85
C VAL A 76 -8.17 7.10 7.65
N LYS A 77 -7.14 7.83 7.19
CA LYS A 77 -6.58 8.97 7.90
C LYS A 77 -7.58 10.12 8.05
N LEU A 78 -8.39 10.42 7.04
CA LEU A 78 -9.44 11.44 7.09
C LEU A 78 -10.53 11.10 8.11
N VAL A 79 -10.96 9.83 8.17
CA VAL A 79 -12.14 9.43 8.95
C VAL A 79 -11.77 8.96 10.36
N ALA A 80 -10.63 8.30 10.53
CA ALA A 80 -10.25 7.65 11.78
C ALA A 80 -8.98 8.24 12.43
N GLY A 81 -8.28 9.18 11.76
CA GLY A 81 -6.99 9.71 12.22
C GLY A 81 -5.86 8.69 12.07
N SER A 82 -4.65 9.05 12.53
CA SER A 82 -3.47 8.16 12.40
C SER A 82 -3.46 7.05 13.45
N TYR A 83 -4.01 7.33 14.65
CA TYR A 83 -4.11 6.37 15.74
C TYR A 83 -5.58 6.10 16.12
N PRO A 84 -6.33 5.35 15.29
CA PRO A 84 -7.67 4.92 15.66
C PRO A 84 -7.64 4.17 17.00
N GLY A 85 -8.50 4.57 17.94
CA GLY A 85 -8.60 3.93 19.25
C GLY A 85 -9.19 2.52 19.22
N THR A 86 -9.86 2.14 18.13
CA THR A 86 -10.44 0.81 17.91
C THR A 86 -10.26 0.41 16.45
N ALA A 87 -10.30 -0.89 16.15
CA ALA A 87 -10.36 -1.44 14.79
C ALA A 87 -11.78 -1.47 14.19
N MET A 88 -12.72 -0.66 14.70
CA MET A 88 -14.08 -0.62 14.20
C MET A 88 -14.11 -0.24 12.70
N PRO A 89 -14.93 -0.92 11.86
CA PRO A 89 -15.00 -0.65 10.42
C PRO A 89 -15.25 0.82 10.09
N LEU A 90 -14.66 1.29 8.99
CA LEU A 90 -14.67 2.72 8.62
C LEU A 90 -16.08 3.25 8.34
N ARG A 91 -16.97 2.40 7.80
CA ARG A 91 -18.36 2.75 7.45
C ARG A 91 -19.19 3.21 8.65
N GLY A 92 -18.88 2.71 9.86
CA GLY A 92 -19.63 3.04 11.08
C GLY A 92 -19.14 4.30 11.81
N ARG A 93 -18.09 4.97 11.32
CA ARG A 93 -17.48 6.11 12.01
C ARG A 93 -18.18 7.42 11.69
N TYR A 94 -18.22 8.31 12.69
CA TYR A 94 -18.71 9.66 12.52
C TYR A 94 -17.86 10.43 11.50
N ARG A 95 -18.52 11.25 10.69
CA ARG A 95 -17.90 12.17 9.73
C ARG A 95 -18.49 13.56 9.97
N SER A 96 -17.65 14.59 10.06
CA SER A 96 -18.12 15.97 9.95
C SER A 96 -18.52 16.30 8.50
N ASP A 97 -19.13 17.46 8.26
CA ASP A 97 -19.45 17.91 6.90
C ASP A 97 -18.18 18.08 6.04
N GLU A 98 -17.12 18.63 6.63
CA GLU A 98 -15.81 18.77 5.98
C GLU A 98 -15.22 17.41 5.61
N VAL A 99 -15.22 16.45 6.55
CA VAL A 99 -14.71 15.09 6.30
C VAL A 99 -15.53 14.39 5.23
N ARG A 100 -16.87 14.52 5.23
CA ARG A 100 -17.72 13.96 4.18
C ARG A 100 -17.37 14.52 2.80
N ALA A 101 -17.20 15.84 2.70
CA ALA A 101 -16.88 16.50 1.44
C ALA A 101 -15.52 16.04 0.91
N LEU A 102 -14.49 15.98 1.77
CA LEU A 102 -13.15 15.55 1.36
C LEU A 102 -13.03 14.04 1.13
N GLU A 103 -13.76 13.21 1.87
CA GLU A 103 -13.83 11.78 1.61
C GLU A 103 -14.42 11.50 0.22
N SER A 104 -15.46 12.25 -0.20
CA SER A 104 -15.99 12.16 -1.57
C SER A 104 -14.95 12.52 -2.62
N VAL A 105 -14.13 13.54 -2.38
CA VAL A 105 -13.03 13.91 -3.29
C VAL A 105 -11.98 12.80 -3.35
N VAL A 106 -11.62 12.22 -2.21
CA VAL A 106 -10.68 11.08 -2.15
C VAL A 106 -11.24 9.87 -2.89
N ASP A 107 -12.53 9.58 -2.79
CA ASP A 107 -13.16 8.49 -3.53
C ASP A 107 -13.12 8.71 -5.05
N ASP A 108 -13.36 9.93 -5.53
CA ASP A 108 -13.21 10.27 -6.95
C ASP A 108 -11.75 10.17 -7.43
N LEU A 109 -10.78 10.54 -6.58
CA LEU A 109 -9.35 10.29 -6.85
C LEU A 109 -9.06 8.78 -6.90
N GLY A 110 -9.70 7.99 -6.03
CA GLY A 110 -9.63 6.53 -6.00
C GLY A 110 -10.01 5.90 -7.34
N LEU A 111 -11.01 6.45 -8.04
CA LEU A 111 -11.39 5.99 -9.39
C LEU A 111 -10.25 6.16 -10.41
N LEU A 112 -9.46 7.23 -10.31
CA LEU A 112 -8.28 7.42 -11.16
C LEU A 112 -7.18 6.41 -10.83
N MET A 113 -6.94 6.16 -9.54
CA MET A 113 -5.96 5.19 -9.07
C MET A 113 -6.34 3.77 -9.50
N LYS A 114 -7.63 3.42 -9.38
CA LYS A 114 -8.18 2.15 -9.83
C LYS A 114 -7.97 1.95 -11.34
N ARG A 115 -8.28 2.96 -12.14
CA ARG A 115 -8.06 2.91 -13.60
C ARG A 115 -6.58 2.72 -13.96
N HIS A 116 -5.66 3.32 -13.20
CA HIS A 116 -4.23 3.08 -13.40
C HIS A 116 -3.85 1.64 -13.03
N ALA A 117 -4.30 1.15 -11.88
CA ALA A 117 -4.08 -0.23 -11.44
C ALA A 117 -4.55 -1.26 -12.49
N GLU A 118 -5.77 -1.10 -13.01
CA GLU A 118 -6.36 -1.94 -14.06
C GLU A 118 -5.55 -1.97 -15.37
N ARG A 119 -4.71 -0.96 -15.61
CA ARG A 119 -3.90 -0.85 -16.83
C ARG A 119 -2.46 -1.28 -16.64
N SER A 120 -1.99 -1.36 -15.40
CA SER A 120 -0.57 -1.47 -15.08
C SER A 120 -0.22 -2.70 -14.27
N TYR A 121 -1.18 -3.35 -13.62
CA TYR A 121 -0.92 -4.52 -12.78
C TYR A 121 -1.60 -5.77 -13.35
N ASP A 122 -0.83 -6.86 -13.40
CA ASP A 122 -1.32 -8.18 -13.82
C ASP A 122 -1.83 -9.03 -12.64
N ALA A 123 -1.34 -8.75 -11.43
CA ALA A 123 -1.71 -9.44 -10.20
C ALA A 123 -1.43 -8.57 -8.96
N PHE A 124 -2.16 -8.83 -7.89
CA PHE A 124 -1.87 -8.32 -6.54
C PHE A 124 -1.41 -9.46 -5.64
N LEU A 125 -0.36 -9.17 -4.84
CA LEU A 125 0.07 -10.02 -3.73
C LEU A 125 -0.32 -9.34 -2.43
N HIS A 126 -1.37 -9.83 -1.78
CA HIS A 126 -1.85 -9.32 -0.50
C HIS A 126 -1.08 -9.99 0.63
N VAL A 127 -0.49 -9.19 1.51
CA VAL A 127 0.24 -9.67 2.70
C VAL A 127 -0.52 -9.25 3.94
N PRO A 128 -1.19 -10.17 4.66
CA PRO A 128 -1.99 -9.84 5.82
C PRO A 128 -1.15 -9.24 6.97
N VAL A 129 -1.84 -8.56 7.89
CA VAL A 129 -1.26 -8.10 9.16
C VAL A 129 -1.05 -9.31 10.08
N GLU A 130 0.10 -9.97 9.96
CA GLU A 130 0.45 -11.17 10.75
C GLU A 130 1.36 -10.87 11.94
N PHE A 131 2.05 -9.73 11.89
CA PHE A 131 3.04 -9.33 12.89
C PHE A 131 2.75 -7.93 13.42
N ASP A 132 2.93 -7.77 14.72
CA ASP A 132 2.88 -6.47 15.38
C ASP A 132 3.99 -5.55 14.83
N MET A 133 3.66 -4.26 14.72
CA MET A 133 4.64 -3.22 14.47
C MET A 133 5.68 -3.21 15.59
N THR A 134 6.94 -3.10 15.20
CA THR A 134 8.05 -2.97 16.13
C THR A 134 8.62 -1.56 16.11
N GLY A 135 8.90 -1.01 17.29
CA GLY A 135 9.55 0.29 17.47
C GLY A 135 8.59 1.45 17.74
N ASP A 136 9.12 2.49 18.37
CA ASP A 136 8.37 3.70 18.75
C ASP A 136 8.34 4.73 17.60
N GLY A 137 7.34 5.62 17.62
CA GLY A 137 7.26 6.76 16.69
C GLY A 137 6.69 6.45 15.30
N GLN A 138 6.02 5.30 15.13
CA GLN A 138 5.36 4.94 13.87
C GLN A 138 4.27 5.97 13.49
N PRO A 139 4.11 6.33 12.21
CA PRO A 139 3.13 7.33 11.79
C PRO A 139 1.68 6.84 11.90
N ILE A 140 1.47 5.54 12.11
CA ILE A 140 0.18 4.85 12.24
C ILE A 140 0.25 3.79 13.35
N ASN A 141 -0.88 3.26 13.81
CA ASN A 141 -0.95 2.17 14.79
C ASN A 141 -1.55 0.87 14.20
N GLU A 142 -1.62 -0.21 15.01
CA GLU A 142 -2.19 -1.50 14.55
C GLU A 142 -3.62 -1.39 14.05
N ASN A 143 -4.47 -0.67 14.77
CA ASN A 143 -5.86 -0.47 14.35
C ASN A 143 -5.95 0.20 12.98
N PHE A 144 -5.05 1.15 12.69
CA PHE A 144 -4.96 1.76 11.36
C PHE A 144 -4.66 0.72 10.29
N ARG A 145 -3.70 -0.20 10.53
CA ARG A 145 -3.34 -1.27 9.59
C ARG A 145 -4.54 -2.17 9.30
N LEU A 146 -5.24 -2.61 10.35
CA LEU A 146 -6.42 -3.47 10.23
C LEU A 146 -7.56 -2.79 9.46
N ILE A 147 -7.85 -1.51 9.76
CA ILE A 147 -8.89 -0.77 9.04
C ILE A 147 -8.50 -0.50 7.59
N SER A 148 -7.21 -0.25 7.33
CA SER A 148 -6.70 -0.07 5.96
C SER A 148 -6.86 -1.34 5.15
N ASP A 149 -6.56 -2.51 5.74
CA ASP A 149 -6.71 -3.81 5.09
C ASP A 149 -8.18 -4.11 4.77
N ASP A 150 -9.09 -3.86 5.71
CA ASP A 150 -10.54 -4.05 5.58
C ASP A 150 -11.15 -3.26 4.41
N ILE A 151 -10.59 -2.08 4.09
CA ILE A 151 -11.07 -1.27 2.95
C ILE A 151 -10.28 -1.54 1.66
N LEU A 152 -8.99 -1.88 1.76
CA LEU A 152 -8.12 -2.03 0.60
C LEU A 152 -8.39 -3.34 -0.12
N LEU A 153 -8.53 -4.46 0.61
CA LEU A 153 -8.69 -5.77 0.00
C LEU A 153 -9.94 -5.84 -0.91
N PRO A 154 -11.15 -5.40 -0.49
CA PRO A 154 -12.31 -5.35 -1.39
C PRO A 154 -12.08 -4.43 -2.60
N GLU A 155 -11.34 -3.33 -2.43
CA GLU A 155 -11.04 -2.42 -3.54
C GLU A 155 -10.12 -3.08 -4.57
N LEU A 156 -9.10 -3.83 -4.12
CA LEU A 156 -8.23 -4.63 -5.00
C LEU A 156 -9.04 -5.68 -5.76
N GLU A 157 -9.90 -6.45 -5.07
CA GLU A 157 -10.76 -7.46 -5.69
C GLU A 157 -11.71 -6.84 -6.72
N SER A 158 -12.21 -5.64 -6.46
CA SER A 158 -13.14 -4.94 -7.34
C SER A 158 -12.55 -4.51 -8.69
N THR A 159 -11.22 -4.59 -8.87
CA THR A 159 -10.54 -4.34 -10.14
C THR A 159 -10.71 -5.49 -11.13
N GLY A 160 -11.04 -6.69 -10.65
CA GLY A 160 -11.02 -7.93 -11.43
C GLY A 160 -9.61 -8.49 -11.70
N ILE A 161 -8.55 -7.82 -11.24
CA ILE A 161 -7.18 -8.34 -11.27
C ILE A 161 -7.06 -9.45 -10.20
N PRO A 162 -6.38 -10.58 -10.48
CA PRO A 162 -6.15 -11.62 -9.49
C PRO A 162 -5.48 -11.09 -8.22
N VAL A 163 -6.07 -11.38 -7.07
CA VAL A 163 -5.49 -11.09 -5.75
C VAL A 163 -5.10 -12.42 -5.10
N TYR A 164 -3.82 -12.57 -4.79
CA TYR A 164 -3.28 -13.73 -4.07
C TYR A 164 -2.84 -13.32 -2.68
N THR A 165 -3.46 -13.90 -1.66
CA THR A 165 -3.02 -13.71 -0.28
C THR A 165 -1.82 -14.62 -0.01
N VAL A 166 -0.72 -14.01 0.45
CA VAL A 166 0.50 -14.70 0.85
C VAL A 166 0.89 -14.34 2.29
N GLY A 167 1.24 -15.35 3.07
CA GLY A 167 1.49 -15.21 4.52
C GLY A 167 2.68 -16.02 4.98
N GLY A 168 3.02 -15.86 6.26
CA GLY A 168 4.18 -16.51 6.88
C GLY A 168 5.47 -15.70 6.76
N ASP A 169 6.60 -16.38 6.90
CA ASP A 169 7.92 -15.75 6.77
C ASP A 169 8.25 -15.42 5.29
N ILE A 170 9.40 -14.79 5.07
CA ILE A 170 9.82 -14.40 3.72
C ILE A 170 10.00 -15.59 2.77
N ARG A 171 10.42 -16.76 3.27
CA ARG A 171 10.62 -17.98 2.47
C ARG A 171 9.27 -18.52 2.04
N GLU A 172 8.36 -18.70 2.99
CA GLU A 172 6.99 -19.18 2.74
C GLU A 172 6.26 -18.27 1.76
N ARG A 173 6.39 -16.94 1.92
CA ARG A 173 5.79 -15.97 1.00
C ARG A 173 6.36 -16.08 -0.41
N LEU A 174 7.67 -16.28 -0.59
CA LEU A 174 8.27 -16.44 -1.92
C LEU A 174 7.78 -17.72 -2.61
N GLU A 175 7.72 -18.84 -1.88
CA GLU A 175 7.19 -20.11 -2.41
C GLU A 175 5.72 -19.97 -2.84
N GLN A 176 4.90 -19.28 -2.04
CA GLN A 176 3.50 -19.00 -2.36
C GLN A 176 3.37 -18.07 -3.58
N CYS A 177 4.19 -17.02 -3.68
CA CYS A 177 4.21 -16.12 -4.82
C CYS A 177 4.59 -16.83 -6.11
N GLN A 178 5.64 -17.67 -6.08
CA GLN A 178 6.09 -18.43 -7.24
C GLN A 178 4.98 -19.35 -7.76
N LYS A 179 4.32 -20.06 -6.85
CA LYS A 179 3.19 -20.94 -7.17
C LYS A 179 1.99 -20.16 -7.73
N ALA A 180 1.64 -19.03 -7.13
CA ALA A 180 0.47 -18.23 -7.50
C ALA A 180 0.65 -17.55 -8.87
N LEU A 181 1.85 -17.03 -9.14
CA LEU A 181 2.15 -16.27 -10.36
C LEU A 181 2.65 -17.16 -11.51
N GLY A 182 3.06 -18.41 -11.22
CA GLY A 182 3.63 -19.30 -12.22
C GLY A 182 4.92 -18.77 -12.83
N ILE A 183 5.73 -18.06 -12.04
CA ILE A 183 6.96 -17.39 -12.48
C ILE A 183 8.18 -18.28 -12.26
N ASP A 184 9.12 -18.21 -13.21
CA ASP A 184 10.40 -18.90 -13.11
C ASP A 184 11.37 -18.12 -12.22
N ALA A 185 11.95 -18.81 -11.24
CA ALA A 185 12.99 -18.24 -10.40
C ALA A 185 14.34 -18.27 -11.13
N VAL A 186 15.05 -17.15 -11.14
CA VAL A 186 16.43 -17.06 -11.64
C VAL A 186 17.47 -17.29 -10.53
N ASN A 187 17.04 -17.21 -9.27
CA ASN A 187 17.85 -17.44 -8.08
C ASN A 187 17.18 -18.46 -7.15
N GLU A 188 17.98 -19.17 -6.35
CA GLU A 188 17.46 -20.06 -5.30
C GLU A 188 16.83 -19.24 -4.16
N ILE A 189 15.66 -19.66 -3.68
CA ILE A 189 14.93 -18.96 -2.60
C ILE A 189 15.83 -18.78 -1.36
N GLU A 190 16.57 -19.82 -0.96
CA GLU A 190 17.48 -19.77 0.19
C GLU A 190 18.57 -18.71 0.06
N GLU A 191 19.07 -18.48 -1.15
CA GLU A 191 20.06 -17.45 -1.42
C GLU A 191 19.43 -16.06 -1.25
N VAL A 192 18.24 -15.87 -1.83
CA VAL A 192 17.50 -14.61 -1.71
C VAL A 192 17.19 -14.28 -0.26
N VAL A 193 16.66 -15.24 0.51
CA VAL A 193 16.32 -15.08 1.93
C VAL A 193 17.54 -14.64 2.74
N ARG A 194 18.70 -15.28 2.54
CA ARG A 194 19.94 -14.91 3.22
C ARG A 194 20.37 -13.46 2.95
N GLN A 195 20.13 -12.97 1.73
CA GLN A 195 20.54 -11.62 1.34
C GLN A 195 19.56 -10.51 1.76
N VAL A 196 18.28 -10.83 2.03
CA VAL A 196 17.27 -9.85 2.46
C VAL A 196 17.00 -9.89 3.97
N GLY A 197 17.34 -11.00 4.64
CA GLY A 197 17.08 -11.24 6.06
C GLY A 197 15.74 -11.95 6.31
N GLU A 198 15.61 -12.61 7.46
CA GLU A 198 14.47 -13.48 7.83
C GLU A 198 13.23 -12.72 8.37
N ARG A 199 12.73 -11.67 7.70
CA ARG A 199 11.45 -11.05 8.08
C ARG A 199 10.49 -10.83 6.91
#